data_AF-A0A817QNU5-F1
#
_entry.id   AF-A0A817QNU5-F1
#
_cell.length_a   1.000
_cell.length_b   1.000
_cell.length_c   1.000
_cell.angle_alpha   90.00
_cell.angle_beta   90.00
_cell.angle_gamma   90.00
#
_symmetry.space_group_name_H-M   'P 1'
#
loop_
_entity.id
_entity.type
_entity.pdbx_description
1 polymer ?
#
loop_
_entity_poly.entity_id
_entity_poly.type
_entity_poly.pdbx_seq_one_letter_code
_entity_poly.pdbx_strand_id
1 'polypeptide(L)'
;MNRFTDFDLGTKTLSPIYGYYSCKLVSLEQSLIAILPYIDQLSRYIKVAKQHCHFPSEHGLTRDESAAVYLYTMEWGKGSFYRVLNQALRSEDRSKLKPWFPFLKLFEVAIEKLPSVKKAIWRGVQKDLSEKLKKDQILTWWAVNSCSSSVDVIKGFVDINSTLFLIEAVNGRNIKGYTNFDNEDELILMPGTRLQVESNALNHLGGLHVIHLRELSDNSDEQLASAIVQVHLPPTASDGTAQRKYSIHLFYQYQGAVKTLFCSR
;
A
#
# COMPACT_ATOMS: atom_id res chain seq x y z
N MET A 1 10.75 -17.75 1.66
CA MET A 1 10.29 -16.41 1.28
C MET A 1 9.34 -16.55 0.10
N ASN A 2 8.05 -16.31 0.30
CA ASN A 2 7.01 -16.39 -0.74
C ASN A 2 6.05 -15.18 -0.71
N ARG A 3 6.19 -14.24 0.23
CA ARG A 3 5.27 -13.09 0.32
C ARG A 3 5.40 -12.07 -0.82
N PHE A 4 6.57 -12.01 -1.46
CA PHE A 4 6.75 -11.20 -2.68
C PHE A 4 5.95 -11.76 -3.88
N THR A 5 5.66 -13.06 -3.91
CA THR A 5 5.02 -13.74 -5.06
C THR A 5 3.50 -13.89 -4.95
N ASP A 6 2.92 -13.54 -3.80
CA ASP A 6 1.49 -13.68 -3.52
C ASP A 6 0.61 -12.66 -4.29
N PHE A 7 0.10 -13.02 -5.47
CA PHE A 7 -0.59 -12.05 -6.33
C PHE A 7 -1.85 -12.63 -6.98
N ASP A 8 -2.88 -11.78 -7.06
CA ASP A 8 -4.09 -12.00 -7.87
C ASP A 8 -4.50 -10.68 -8.51
N LEU A 9 -4.86 -10.75 -9.80
CA LEU A 9 -5.15 -9.59 -10.64
C LEU A 9 -6.60 -9.12 -10.49
N GLY A 10 -7.48 -9.90 -9.84
CA GLY A 10 -8.86 -9.54 -9.49
C GLY A 10 -9.61 -8.84 -10.62
N THR A 11 -10.30 -9.57 -11.49
CA THR A 11 -10.91 -9.03 -12.72
C THR A 11 -12.13 -8.11 -12.49
N LYS A 12 -12.56 -7.92 -11.24
CA LYS A 12 -13.74 -7.12 -10.88
C LYS A 12 -13.36 -5.98 -9.95
N THR A 13 -13.96 -4.82 -10.20
CA THR A 13 -13.93 -3.69 -9.27
C THR A 13 -14.65 -4.10 -7.99
N LEU A 14 -13.91 -4.20 -6.89
CA LEU A 14 -14.48 -4.50 -5.59
C LEU A 14 -14.78 -3.21 -4.84
N SER A 15 -15.72 -3.26 -3.89
CA SER A 15 -15.99 -2.11 -3.02
C SER A 15 -14.78 -1.84 -2.11
N PRO A 16 -14.50 -0.55 -1.83
CA PRO A 16 -13.51 -0.16 -0.83
C PRO A 16 -13.78 -0.75 0.55
N ILE A 17 -12.71 -0.96 1.32
CA ILE A 17 -12.77 -1.58 2.64
C ILE A 17 -12.74 -0.48 3.70
N TYR A 18 -13.89 0.12 4.01
CA TYR A 18 -13.98 1.19 5.03
C TYR A 18 -14.39 0.68 6.42
N GLY A 19 -14.88 -0.55 6.52
CA GLY A 19 -15.55 -1.05 7.73
C GLY A 19 -14.66 -1.15 8.96
N TYR A 20 -13.33 -1.16 8.82
CA TYR A 20 -12.41 -1.22 9.96
C TYR A 20 -12.03 0.16 10.52
N TYR A 21 -12.32 1.27 9.82
CA TYR A 21 -11.99 2.61 10.29
C TYR A 21 -12.71 3.00 11.59
N SER A 22 -13.93 2.50 11.77
CA SER A 22 -14.72 2.71 12.98
C SER A 22 -14.44 1.68 14.10
N CYS A 23 -13.58 0.68 13.84
CA CYS A 23 -13.21 -0.28 14.87
C CYS A 23 -12.35 0.38 15.95
N LYS A 24 -12.58 -0.05 17.20
CA LYS A 24 -11.70 0.32 18.31
C LYS A 24 -10.33 -0.34 18.11
N LEU A 25 -9.28 0.40 18.41
CA LEU A 25 -7.93 -0.16 18.51
C LEU A 25 -7.88 -1.08 19.75
N VAL A 26 -7.36 -2.29 19.56
CA VAL A 26 -7.31 -3.37 20.56
C VAL A 26 -5.96 -4.08 20.51
N SER A 27 -5.67 -4.96 21.48
CA SER A 27 -4.42 -5.74 21.47
C SER A 27 -4.35 -6.72 20.29
N LEU A 28 -3.15 -7.23 19.98
CA LEU A 28 -2.98 -8.20 18.90
C LEU A 28 -3.82 -9.46 19.11
N GLU A 29 -3.87 -10.01 20.33
CA GLU A 29 -4.71 -11.18 20.65
C GLU A 29 -6.19 -10.87 20.43
N GLN A 30 -6.67 -9.75 20.99
CA GLN A 30 -8.07 -9.35 20.86
C GLN A 30 -8.46 -9.14 19.40
N SER A 31 -7.56 -8.57 18.60
CA SER A 31 -7.77 -8.31 17.19
C SER A 31 -7.96 -9.58 16.34
N LEU A 32 -7.46 -10.72 16.85
CA LEU A 32 -7.43 -12.00 16.14
C LEU A 32 -8.33 -13.07 16.76
N ILE A 33 -9.12 -12.75 17.80
CA ILE A 33 -10.00 -13.72 18.48
C ILE A 33 -10.88 -14.50 17.49
N ALA A 34 -11.48 -13.81 16.53
CA ALA A 34 -12.35 -14.43 15.53
C ALA A 34 -11.60 -15.27 14.48
N ILE A 35 -10.27 -15.11 14.37
CA ILE A 35 -9.41 -15.79 13.38
C ILE A 35 -8.66 -16.98 14.00
N LEU A 36 -8.38 -16.93 15.31
CA LEU A 36 -7.64 -17.96 16.05
C LEU A 36 -8.01 -19.41 15.71
N PRO A 37 -9.31 -19.80 15.60
CA PRO A 37 -9.67 -21.18 15.33
C PRO A 37 -9.38 -21.66 13.90
N TYR A 38 -9.12 -20.74 12.97
CA TYR A 38 -9.03 -21.03 11.53
C TYR A 38 -7.60 -21.08 11.00
N ILE A 39 -6.62 -20.65 11.81
CA ILE A 39 -5.20 -20.66 11.44
C ILE A 39 -4.44 -21.48 12.46
N ASP A 40 -3.94 -22.63 11.99
CA ASP A 40 -3.16 -23.56 12.82
C ASP A 40 -1.99 -22.84 13.50
N GLN A 41 -1.88 -23.05 14.81
CA GLN A 41 -0.82 -22.49 15.65
C GLN A 41 -0.77 -20.95 15.72
N LEU A 42 -1.81 -20.22 15.29
CA LEU A 42 -1.81 -18.75 15.33
C LEU A 42 -1.51 -18.20 16.74
N SER A 43 -2.07 -18.79 17.79
CA SER A 43 -1.78 -18.42 19.18
C SER A 43 -0.29 -18.52 19.54
N ARG A 44 0.43 -19.49 18.97
CA ARG A 44 1.89 -19.63 19.16
C ARG A 44 2.62 -18.52 18.43
N TYR A 45 2.26 -18.25 17.18
CA TYR A 45 2.92 -17.22 16.38
C TYR A 45 2.65 -15.80 16.87
N ILE A 46 1.49 -15.51 17.47
CA ILE A 46 1.24 -14.25 18.18
C ILE A 46 2.25 -14.06 19.32
N LYS A 47 2.52 -15.11 20.11
CA LYS A 47 3.51 -15.05 21.19
C LYS A 47 4.92 -14.81 20.65
N VAL A 48 5.30 -15.53 19.60
CA VAL A 48 6.62 -15.36 18.93
C VAL A 48 6.73 -13.92 18.41
N ALA A 49 5.72 -13.39 17.74
CA ALA A 49 5.71 -12.02 17.25
C ALA A 49 5.90 -11.01 18.37
N LYS A 50 5.22 -11.15 19.52
CA LYS A 50 5.40 -10.27 20.69
C LYS A 50 6.76 -10.36 21.37
N GLN A 51 7.42 -11.51 21.26
CA GLN A 51 8.74 -11.75 21.82
C GLN A 51 9.84 -11.14 20.95
N HIS A 52 9.69 -11.21 19.62
CA HIS A 52 10.73 -10.83 18.67
C HIS A 52 10.47 -9.49 17.97
N CYS A 53 9.28 -8.90 18.11
CA CYS A 53 9.01 -7.59 17.55
C CYS A 53 9.97 -6.54 18.10
N HIS A 54 10.24 -5.53 17.27
CA HIS A 54 11.06 -4.40 17.67
C HIS A 54 10.30 -3.51 18.66
N PHE A 55 10.69 -3.63 19.93
CA PHE A 55 10.14 -2.84 21.02
C PHE A 55 11.20 -2.66 22.12
N PRO A 56 11.44 -1.44 22.63
CA PRO A 56 10.74 -0.19 22.31
C PRO A 56 11.00 0.30 20.87
N SER A 57 9.99 0.91 20.27
CA SER A 57 10.03 1.44 18.91
C SER A 57 10.39 2.92 18.92
N GLU A 58 11.38 3.30 18.11
CA GLU A 58 11.76 4.69 17.83
C GLU A 58 10.69 5.45 17.04
N HIS A 59 9.79 4.73 16.36
CA HIS A 59 8.67 5.29 15.61
C HIS A 59 7.37 5.34 16.43
N GLY A 60 7.43 5.04 17.74
CA GLY A 60 6.27 5.14 18.63
C GLY A 60 5.23 4.04 18.44
N LEU A 61 5.63 2.89 17.88
CA LEU A 61 4.77 1.71 17.87
C LEU A 61 4.64 1.13 19.28
N THR A 62 3.42 0.76 19.65
CA THR A 62 3.20 -0.09 20.81
C THR A 62 3.74 -1.50 20.55
N ARG A 63 3.90 -2.31 21.59
CA ARG A 63 4.31 -3.71 21.43
C ARG A 63 3.32 -4.50 20.56
N ASP A 64 2.01 -4.23 20.68
CA ASP A 64 0.98 -4.89 19.88
C ASP A 64 1.05 -4.49 18.40
N GLU A 65 1.27 -3.21 18.12
CA GLU A 65 1.44 -2.69 16.75
C GLU A 65 2.70 -3.28 16.09
N SER A 66 3.84 -3.25 16.80
CA SER A 66 5.10 -3.82 16.30
C SER A 66 4.97 -5.33 16.07
N ALA A 67 4.32 -6.05 16.98
CA ALA A 67 4.05 -7.47 16.83
C ALA A 67 3.07 -7.78 15.68
N ALA A 68 2.12 -6.90 15.36
CA ALA A 68 1.24 -7.07 14.22
C ALA A 68 2.02 -7.01 12.89
N VAL A 69 2.97 -6.08 12.77
CA VAL A 69 3.88 -6.00 11.61
C VAL A 69 4.75 -7.25 11.52
N TYR A 70 5.37 -7.64 12.64
CA TYR A 70 6.20 -8.83 12.70
C TYR A 70 5.40 -10.09 12.28
N LEU A 71 4.22 -10.32 12.87
CA LEU A 71 3.35 -11.46 12.58
C LEU A 71 2.96 -11.52 11.09
N TYR A 72 2.66 -10.38 10.48
CA TYR A 72 2.35 -10.33 9.04
C TYR A 72 3.51 -10.86 8.20
N THR A 73 4.75 -10.50 8.54
CA THR A 73 5.93 -10.87 7.74
C THR A 73 6.42 -12.30 7.97
N MET A 74 5.96 -12.98 9.02
CA MET A 74 6.40 -14.34 9.35
C MET A 74 5.96 -15.37 8.29
N GLU A 75 6.80 -16.38 8.09
CA GLU A 75 6.53 -17.50 7.19
C GLU A 75 6.60 -18.84 7.91
N TRP A 76 5.54 -19.64 7.81
CA TRP A 76 5.47 -21.02 8.33
C TRP A 76 4.74 -21.98 7.39
N GLY A 77 4.77 -21.71 6.09
CA GLY A 77 4.19 -22.55 5.05
C GLY A 77 2.84 -22.03 4.51
N LYS A 78 1.98 -22.93 4.01
CA LYS A 78 0.74 -22.53 3.32
C LYS A 78 -0.25 -21.79 4.21
N GLY A 79 -0.24 -22.07 5.52
CA GLY A 79 -1.07 -21.39 6.52
C GLY A 79 -0.45 -20.12 7.10
N SER A 80 0.62 -19.57 6.50
CA SER A 80 1.22 -18.31 6.97
C SER A 80 0.18 -17.19 7.02
N PHE A 81 0.22 -16.38 8.08
CA PHE A 81 -0.81 -15.40 8.36
C PHE A 81 -1.08 -14.43 7.19
N TYR A 82 -0.03 -13.88 6.55
CA TYR A 82 -0.22 -12.98 5.40
C TYR A 82 -0.96 -13.63 4.25
N ARG A 83 -0.78 -14.94 4.01
CA ARG A 83 -1.45 -15.65 2.90
C ARG A 83 -2.94 -15.71 3.13
N VAL A 84 -3.34 -16.07 4.36
CA VAL A 84 -4.74 -16.19 4.74
C VAL A 84 -5.40 -14.81 4.73
N LEU A 85 -4.73 -13.79 5.28
CA LEU A 85 -5.21 -12.41 5.24
C LEU A 85 -5.37 -11.90 3.80
N ASN A 86 -4.35 -12.05 2.96
CA ASN A 86 -4.38 -11.57 1.58
C ASN A 86 -5.42 -12.32 0.72
N GLN A 87 -5.66 -13.61 1.01
CA GLN A 87 -6.78 -14.34 0.41
C GLN A 87 -8.13 -13.74 0.80
N ALA A 88 -8.33 -13.39 2.08
CA ALA A 88 -9.56 -12.74 2.53
C ALA A 88 -9.74 -11.36 1.88
N LEU A 89 -8.66 -10.57 1.77
CA LEU A 89 -8.65 -9.24 1.15
C LEU A 89 -9.03 -9.26 -0.34
N ARG A 90 -8.64 -10.32 -1.05
CA ARG A 90 -9.01 -10.55 -2.46
C ARG A 90 -10.42 -11.09 -2.64
N SER A 91 -11.09 -11.52 -1.57
CA SER A 91 -12.41 -12.13 -1.69
C SER A 91 -13.45 -11.12 -2.19
N GLU A 92 -14.21 -11.51 -3.22
CA GLU A 92 -15.37 -10.74 -3.68
C GLU A 92 -16.44 -10.62 -2.58
N ASP A 93 -16.55 -11.64 -1.73
CA ASP A 93 -17.44 -11.64 -0.57
C ASP A 93 -16.83 -10.84 0.58
N ARG A 94 -17.14 -9.54 0.61
CA ARG A 94 -16.70 -8.61 1.66
C ARG A 94 -17.18 -8.98 3.06
N SER A 95 -18.20 -9.83 3.21
CA SER A 95 -18.62 -10.28 4.54
C SER A 95 -17.52 -11.11 5.22
N LYS A 96 -16.71 -11.83 4.45
CA LYS A 96 -15.56 -12.62 4.93
C LYS A 96 -14.44 -11.78 5.51
N LEU A 97 -14.43 -10.47 5.25
CA LEU A 97 -13.44 -9.54 5.82
C LEU A 97 -13.82 -9.01 7.19
N LYS A 98 -15.10 -9.06 7.59
CA LYS A 98 -15.55 -8.52 8.88
C LYS A 98 -14.76 -9.09 10.08
N PRO A 99 -14.45 -10.40 10.15
CA PRO A 99 -13.62 -10.95 11.23
C PRO A 99 -12.19 -10.38 11.29
N TRP A 100 -11.70 -9.81 10.20
CA TRP A 100 -10.35 -9.25 10.08
C TRP A 100 -10.27 -7.76 10.41
N PHE A 101 -11.40 -7.06 10.52
CA PHE A 101 -11.42 -5.60 10.73
C PHE A 101 -10.63 -5.14 11.97
N PRO A 102 -10.73 -5.81 13.14
CA PRO A 102 -9.91 -5.43 14.29
C PRO A 102 -8.40 -5.53 14.02
N PHE A 103 -7.96 -6.59 13.34
CA PHE A 103 -6.55 -6.73 12.95
C PHE A 103 -6.14 -5.69 11.91
N LEU A 104 -6.95 -5.47 10.87
CA LEU A 104 -6.68 -4.45 9.85
C LEU A 104 -6.54 -3.05 10.48
N LYS A 105 -7.38 -2.74 11.48
CA LYS A 105 -7.25 -1.48 12.21
C LYS A 105 -5.94 -1.38 12.99
N LEU A 106 -5.54 -2.42 13.71
CA LEU A 106 -4.28 -2.47 14.44
C LEU A 106 -3.07 -2.36 13.49
N PHE A 107 -3.11 -3.10 12.39
CA PHE A 107 -2.05 -3.15 11.39
C PHE A 107 -1.91 -1.81 10.64
N GLU A 108 -3.02 -1.20 10.22
CA GLU A 108 -3.01 0.14 9.60
C GLU A 108 -2.33 1.16 10.52
N VAL A 109 -2.78 1.27 11.77
CA VAL A 109 -2.21 2.23 12.74
C VAL A 109 -0.71 1.99 12.97
N ALA A 110 -0.27 0.73 12.98
CA ALA A 110 1.15 0.39 13.07
C ALA A 110 1.92 0.87 11.84
N ILE A 111 1.43 0.56 10.64
CA ILE A 111 2.06 0.87 9.36
C ILE A 111 2.07 2.40 9.09
N GLU A 112 1.06 3.14 9.52
CA GLU A 112 1.00 4.61 9.39
C GLU A 112 2.06 5.34 10.19
N LYS A 113 2.54 4.76 11.30
CA LYS A 113 3.62 5.34 12.12
C LYS A 113 5.01 5.13 11.52
N LEU A 114 5.17 4.17 10.61
CA LEU A 114 6.46 3.84 10.01
C LEU A 114 6.83 4.81 8.88
N PRO A 115 8.13 4.96 8.57
CA PRO A 115 8.59 5.90 7.54
C PRO A 115 7.93 5.64 6.18
N SER A 116 7.30 6.68 5.63
CA SER A 116 6.85 6.70 4.24
C SER A 116 8.03 6.90 3.30
N VAL A 117 8.01 6.20 2.17
CA VAL A 117 9.05 6.25 1.16
C VAL A 117 8.42 6.40 -0.23
N LYS A 118 8.87 7.44 -0.93
CA LYS A 118 8.55 7.68 -2.34
C LYS A 118 9.75 7.29 -3.20
N LYS A 119 9.71 6.10 -3.80
CA LYS A 119 10.79 5.58 -4.65
C LYS A 119 10.33 4.42 -5.53
N ALA A 120 11.17 4.04 -6.48
CA ALA A 120 11.04 2.79 -7.21
C ALA A 120 11.22 1.58 -6.28
N ILE A 121 10.26 0.67 -6.29
CA ILE A 121 10.27 -0.60 -5.55
C ILE A 121 9.91 -1.75 -6.48
N TRP A 122 10.24 -2.96 -6.05
CA TRP A 122 10.20 -4.16 -6.88
C TRP A 122 9.32 -5.23 -6.24
N ARG A 123 8.59 -5.97 -7.09
CA ARG A 123 7.80 -7.14 -6.68
C ARG A 123 7.84 -8.21 -7.77
N GLY A 124 8.26 -9.43 -7.43
CA GLY A 124 8.30 -10.56 -8.34
C GLY A 124 7.09 -11.48 -8.16
N VAL A 125 6.45 -11.89 -9.26
CA VAL A 125 5.31 -12.83 -9.25
C VAL A 125 5.61 -13.98 -10.20
N GLN A 126 5.47 -15.22 -9.72
CA GLN A 126 5.73 -16.45 -10.48
C GLN A 126 4.61 -16.79 -11.48
N LYS A 127 4.18 -15.82 -12.29
CA LYS A 127 3.19 -15.94 -13.36
C LYS A 127 3.48 -14.89 -14.43
N ASP A 128 3.23 -15.22 -15.69
CA ASP A 128 3.18 -14.25 -16.78
C ASP A 128 1.86 -13.48 -16.74
N LEU A 129 1.97 -12.15 -16.61
CA LEU A 129 0.86 -11.20 -16.59
C LEU A 129 0.94 -10.18 -17.74
N SER A 130 1.91 -10.33 -18.65
CA SER A 130 2.20 -9.38 -19.74
C SER A 130 1.00 -9.15 -20.66
N GLU A 131 0.21 -10.19 -20.90
CA GLU A 131 -1.00 -10.10 -21.72
C GLU A 131 -2.22 -9.54 -20.97
N LYS A 132 -2.19 -9.55 -19.63
CA LYS A 132 -3.33 -9.13 -18.79
C LYS A 132 -3.29 -7.66 -18.39
N LEU A 133 -2.11 -7.05 -18.42
CA LEU A 133 -1.87 -5.68 -18.01
C LEU A 133 -1.38 -4.88 -19.20
N LYS A 134 -2.24 -4.01 -19.70
CA LYS A 134 -1.95 -3.15 -20.85
C LYS A 134 -1.70 -1.73 -20.41
N LYS A 135 -0.95 -0.98 -21.22
CA LYS A 135 -0.70 0.45 -21.00
C LYS A 135 -1.99 1.20 -20.65
N ASP A 136 -1.88 2.17 -19.74
CA ASP A 136 -2.94 3.07 -19.26
C ASP A 136 -4.04 2.38 -18.44
N GLN A 137 -3.98 1.06 -18.26
CA GLN A 137 -4.87 0.34 -17.36
C GLN A 137 -4.61 0.76 -15.91
N ILE A 138 -5.70 1.04 -15.19
CA ILE A 138 -5.67 1.27 -13.74
C ILE A 138 -6.17 0.02 -13.03
N LEU A 139 -5.45 -0.40 -12.00
CA LEU A 139 -5.81 -1.53 -11.16
C LEU A 139 -5.73 -1.14 -9.67
N THR A 140 -6.50 -1.86 -8.85
CA THR A 140 -6.47 -1.72 -7.40
C THR A 140 -5.97 -3.00 -6.76
N TRP A 141 -4.88 -2.93 -6.01
CA TRP A 141 -4.38 -4.06 -5.23
C TRP A 141 -5.05 -4.11 -3.87
N TRP A 142 -6.03 -5.00 -3.74
CA TRP A 142 -6.80 -5.16 -2.49
C TRP A 142 -6.05 -5.88 -1.37
N ALA A 143 -5.01 -6.65 -1.69
CA ALA A 143 -4.17 -7.31 -0.70
C ALA A 143 -3.14 -6.34 -0.09
N VAL A 144 -2.53 -6.73 1.04
CA VAL A 144 -1.28 -6.11 1.50
C VAL A 144 -0.16 -6.59 0.58
N ASN A 145 0.67 -5.69 0.05
CA ASN A 145 1.70 -6.04 -0.93
C ASN A 145 3.09 -5.82 -0.34
N SER A 146 3.80 -6.91 -0.07
CA SER A 146 5.23 -6.88 0.27
C SER A 146 6.07 -6.62 -0.98
N CYS A 147 6.86 -5.57 -0.97
CA CYS A 147 7.77 -5.19 -2.04
C CYS A 147 9.17 -5.04 -1.46
N SER A 148 10.20 -5.07 -2.29
CA SER A 148 11.56 -4.76 -1.83
C SER A 148 12.12 -3.60 -2.62
N SER A 149 12.95 -2.81 -1.97
CA SER A 149 13.75 -1.80 -2.67
C SER A 149 15.09 -2.32 -3.17
N SER A 150 15.43 -3.56 -2.86
CA SER A 150 16.64 -4.22 -3.33
C SER A 150 16.32 -5.11 -4.53
N VAL A 151 16.94 -4.80 -5.66
CA VAL A 151 16.88 -5.67 -6.85
C VAL A 151 17.51 -7.02 -6.54
N ASP A 152 18.56 -7.07 -5.72
CA ASP A 152 19.26 -8.32 -5.39
C ASP A 152 18.39 -9.27 -4.57
N VAL A 153 17.52 -8.72 -3.71
CA VAL A 153 16.49 -9.51 -3.04
C VAL A 153 15.48 -10.05 -4.05
N ILE A 154 14.92 -9.20 -4.91
CA ILE A 154 13.84 -9.61 -5.83
C ILE A 154 14.30 -10.59 -6.91
N LYS A 155 15.58 -10.57 -7.32
CA LYS A 155 16.14 -11.57 -8.25
C LYS A 155 15.87 -13.02 -7.80
N GLY A 156 15.80 -13.28 -6.50
CA GLY A 156 15.48 -14.61 -5.96
C GLY A 156 14.01 -15.04 -6.10
N PHE A 157 13.13 -14.14 -6.54
CA PHE A 157 11.67 -14.36 -6.60
C PHE A 157 11.12 -14.33 -8.03
N VAL A 158 11.99 -14.21 -9.02
CA VAL A 158 11.66 -14.19 -10.44
C VAL A 158 12.42 -15.28 -11.17
N ASP A 159 11.72 -15.95 -12.07
CA ASP A 159 12.22 -17.05 -12.91
C ASP A 159 11.70 -16.90 -14.35
N ILE A 160 11.91 -17.92 -15.19
CA ILE A 160 11.35 -17.98 -16.54
C ILE A 160 9.83 -18.01 -16.44
N ASN A 161 9.13 -17.23 -17.26
CA ASN A 161 7.67 -17.05 -17.27
C ASN A 161 7.11 -16.38 -16.00
N SER A 162 7.91 -15.51 -15.37
CA SER A 162 7.49 -14.66 -14.25
C SER A 162 7.31 -13.20 -14.66
N THR A 163 6.62 -12.45 -13.80
CA THR A 163 6.45 -11.01 -13.93
C THR A 163 7.26 -10.30 -12.85
N LEU A 164 8.09 -9.35 -13.26
CA LEU A 164 8.74 -8.39 -12.39
C LEU A 164 8.02 -7.04 -12.49
N PHE A 165 7.42 -6.60 -11.39
CA PHE A 165 6.88 -5.25 -11.28
C PHE A 165 7.96 -4.27 -10.85
N LEU A 166 8.15 -3.22 -11.64
CA LEU A 166 8.79 -1.97 -11.23
C LEU A 166 7.68 -1.00 -10.83
N ILE A 167 7.67 -0.54 -9.58
CA ILE A 167 6.59 0.28 -9.04
C ILE A 167 7.17 1.62 -8.58
N GLU A 168 6.72 2.72 -9.17
CA GLU A 168 6.94 4.06 -8.63
C GLU A 168 5.96 4.29 -7.47
N ALA A 169 6.40 3.92 -6.26
CA ALA A 169 5.59 4.07 -5.06
C ALA A 169 5.67 5.49 -4.52
N VAL A 170 4.54 5.99 -4.02
CA VAL A 170 4.41 7.27 -3.30
C VAL A 170 4.10 7.07 -1.82
N ASN A 171 3.44 5.97 -1.44
CA ASN A 171 3.07 5.65 -0.05
C ASN A 171 3.69 4.34 0.45
N GLY A 172 4.81 3.90 -0.11
CA GLY A 172 5.52 2.72 0.38
C GLY A 172 5.94 2.89 1.84
N ARG A 173 5.65 1.91 2.70
CA ARG A 173 6.00 1.96 4.13
C ARG A 173 7.19 1.08 4.40
N ASN A 174 8.30 1.66 4.84
CA ASN A 174 9.50 0.91 5.18
C ASN A 174 9.31 0.20 6.52
N ILE A 175 9.42 -1.13 6.53
CA ILE A 175 9.23 -1.93 7.73
C ILE A 175 10.52 -2.60 8.23
N LYS A 176 11.69 -2.15 7.75
CA LYS A 176 12.99 -2.63 8.22
C LYS A 176 13.11 -2.53 9.74
N GLY A 177 13.55 -3.60 10.40
CA GLY A 177 13.58 -3.73 11.87
C GLY A 177 12.27 -4.25 12.46
N TYR A 178 11.14 -4.13 11.77
CA TYR A 178 9.82 -4.59 12.24
C TYR A 178 9.40 -5.92 11.58
N THR A 179 10.19 -6.42 10.64
CA THR A 179 9.94 -7.63 9.87
C THR A 179 10.69 -8.83 10.46
N ASN A 180 10.17 -10.04 10.21
CA ASN A 180 10.85 -11.30 10.51
C ASN A 180 12.05 -11.56 9.56
N PHE A 181 12.26 -10.69 8.55
CA PHE A 181 13.29 -10.81 7.52
C PHE A 181 14.00 -9.48 7.22
N ASP A 182 14.84 -9.00 8.15
CA ASP A 182 15.46 -7.67 8.06
C ASP A 182 16.36 -7.41 6.84
N ASN A 183 16.89 -8.47 6.23
CA ASN A 183 17.83 -8.37 5.10
C ASN A 183 17.14 -8.21 3.74
N GLU A 184 15.81 -8.09 3.70
CA GLU A 184 15.06 -8.03 2.44
C GLU A 184 14.70 -6.60 2.01
N ASP A 185 15.05 -5.59 2.81
CA ASP A 185 14.66 -4.18 2.59
C ASP A 185 13.18 -4.04 2.19
N GLU A 186 12.31 -4.69 2.97
CA GLU A 186 10.87 -4.78 2.71
C GLU A 186 10.16 -3.43 2.87
N LEU A 187 9.27 -3.16 1.92
CA LEU A 187 8.28 -2.11 1.98
C LEU A 187 6.88 -2.69 1.80
N ILE A 188 5.89 -2.12 2.50
CA ILE A 188 4.48 -2.48 2.36
C ILE A 188 3.76 -1.42 1.55
N LEU A 189 2.98 -1.86 0.56
CA LEU A 189 1.86 -1.10 0.01
C LEU A 189 0.55 -1.62 0.61
N MET A 190 -0.27 -0.69 1.12
CA MET A 190 -1.49 -1.03 1.84
C MET A 190 -2.60 -1.57 0.92
N PRO A 191 -3.55 -2.37 1.46
CA PRO A 191 -4.78 -2.74 0.76
C PRO A 191 -5.49 -1.54 0.15
N GLY A 192 -5.90 -1.67 -1.11
CA GLY A 192 -6.58 -0.59 -1.84
C GLY A 192 -5.64 0.33 -2.63
N THR A 193 -4.33 0.07 -2.63
CA THR A 193 -3.36 0.83 -3.46
C THR A 193 -3.77 0.80 -4.93
N ARG A 194 -3.89 1.98 -5.55
CA ARG A 194 -4.24 2.13 -6.97
C ARG A 194 -2.97 2.35 -7.80
N LEU A 195 -2.86 1.64 -8.91
CA LEU A 195 -1.68 1.62 -9.76
C LEU A 195 -2.11 1.81 -11.21
N GLN A 196 -1.36 2.60 -11.96
CA GLN A 196 -1.49 2.73 -13.42
C GLN A 196 -0.34 2.00 -14.10
N VAL A 197 -0.64 1.28 -15.17
CA VAL A 197 0.36 0.66 -16.05
C VAL A 197 0.93 1.74 -16.98
N GLU A 198 2.20 2.07 -16.84
CA GLU A 198 2.84 3.17 -17.59
C GLU A 198 3.21 2.77 -19.04
N SER A 199 3.51 1.49 -19.25
CA SER A 199 3.86 0.95 -20.56
C SER A 199 3.38 -0.50 -20.72
N ASN A 200 3.25 -0.96 -21.97
CA ASN A 200 3.13 -2.39 -22.22
C ASN A 200 4.37 -3.13 -21.67
N ALA A 201 4.18 -4.40 -21.31
CA ALA A 201 5.24 -5.21 -20.71
C ALA A 201 6.47 -5.29 -21.62
N LEU A 202 7.65 -5.17 -21.03
CA LEU A 202 8.91 -5.51 -21.68
C LEU A 202 9.15 -7.01 -21.54
N ASN A 203 9.11 -7.72 -22.66
CA ASN A 203 9.35 -9.17 -22.70
C ASN A 203 10.84 -9.42 -22.93
N HIS A 204 11.55 -9.81 -21.88
CA HIS A 204 12.96 -10.20 -22.00
C HIS A 204 13.08 -11.55 -22.73
N LEU A 205 14.16 -11.74 -23.49
CA LEU A 205 14.41 -12.95 -24.30
C LEU A 205 14.38 -14.26 -23.48
N GLY A 206 14.55 -14.18 -22.16
CA GLY A 206 14.48 -15.31 -21.23
C GLY A 206 13.10 -15.59 -20.62
N GLY A 207 12.01 -14.99 -21.12
CA GLY A 207 10.66 -15.20 -20.58
C GLY A 207 10.37 -14.45 -19.27
N LEU A 208 11.21 -13.49 -18.90
CA LEU A 208 10.92 -12.56 -17.81
C LEU A 208 10.13 -11.36 -18.38
N HIS A 209 9.00 -11.05 -17.77
CA HIS A 209 8.15 -9.95 -18.18
C HIS A 209 8.27 -8.79 -17.19
N VAL A 210 8.71 -7.62 -17.64
CA VAL A 210 8.81 -6.43 -16.77
C VAL A 210 7.61 -5.52 -17.01
N ILE A 211 6.89 -5.19 -15.94
CA ILE A 211 5.73 -4.29 -15.97
C ILE A 211 6.03 -3.07 -15.10
N HIS A 212 5.96 -1.89 -15.71
CA HIS A 212 6.15 -0.61 -15.03
C HIS A 212 4.80 -0.08 -14.55
N LEU A 213 4.69 0.11 -13.24
CA LEU A 213 3.53 0.64 -12.56
C LEU A 213 3.88 1.95 -11.87
N ARG A 214 2.92 2.87 -11.83
CA ARG A 214 2.98 4.08 -10.99
C ARG A 214 1.83 4.08 -10.00
N GLU A 215 2.14 4.30 -8.73
CA GLU A 215 1.12 4.47 -7.70
C GLU A 215 0.39 5.81 -7.92
N LEU A 216 -0.93 5.74 -7.97
CA LEU A 216 -1.78 6.92 -8.04
C LEU A 216 -1.90 7.51 -6.63
N SER A 217 -1.39 8.72 -6.43
CA SER A 217 -1.72 9.50 -5.24
C SER A 217 -3.14 10.01 -5.34
N ASP A 218 -3.90 9.97 -4.23
CA ASP A 218 -5.20 10.63 -4.09
C ASP A 218 -5.08 12.17 -4.02
N ASN A 219 -4.13 12.76 -4.76
CA ASN A 219 -4.02 14.19 -4.98
C ASN A 219 -5.18 14.67 -5.86
N SER A 220 -6.41 14.55 -5.35
CA SER A 220 -7.48 15.47 -5.65
C SER A 220 -7.00 16.90 -5.47
N ASP A 221 -6.03 17.16 -4.59
CA ASP A 221 -5.54 18.49 -4.30
C ASP A 221 -4.59 19.08 -5.36
N GLU A 222 -3.72 18.29 -6.01
CA GLU A 222 -2.96 18.78 -7.18
C GLU A 222 -3.86 18.94 -8.41
N GLN A 223 -4.83 18.04 -8.59
CA GLN A 223 -5.81 18.16 -9.67
C GLN A 223 -6.74 19.36 -9.46
N LEU A 224 -7.22 19.60 -8.23
CA LEU A 224 -8.01 20.78 -7.85
C LEU A 224 -7.17 22.06 -7.91
N ALA A 225 -5.91 22.05 -7.44
CA ALA A 225 -5.02 23.21 -7.57
C ALA A 225 -4.75 23.52 -9.04
N SER A 226 -4.51 22.51 -9.88
CA SER A 226 -4.32 22.71 -11.33
C SER A 226 -5.60 23.22 -12.02
N ALA A 227 -6.77 22.70 -11.63
CA ALA A 227 -8.07 23.15 -12.14
C ALA A 227 -8.42 24.57 -11.68
N ILE A 228 -8.12 24.93 -10.42
CA ILE A 228 -8.31 26.29 -9.88
C ILE A 228 -7.39 27.28 -10.59
N VAL A 229 -6.14 26.90 -10.85
CA VAL A 229 -5.18 27.71 -11.63
C VAL A 229 -5.65 27.88 -13.08
N GLN A 230 -6.18 26.83 -13.71
CA GLN A 230 -6.72 26.92 -15.08
C GLN A 230 -8.00 27.76 -15.17
N VAL A 231 -8.85 27.77 -14.14
CA VAL A 231 -10.06 28.62 -14.10
C VAL A 231 -9.72 30.09 -13.80
N HIS A 232 -8.65 30.36 -13.03
CA HIS A 232 -8.23 31.73 -12.71
C HIS A 232 -7.30 32.36 -13.74
N LEU A 233 -6.72 31.59 -14.65
CA LEU A 233 -6.03 32.13 -15.82
C LEU A 233 -7.07 32.44 -16.90
N PRO A 234 -7.38 33.72 -17.19
CA PRO A 234 -8.18 34.02 -18.37
C PRO A 234 -7.45 33.50 -19.62
N PRO A 235 -8.19 33.07 -20.66
CA PRO A 235 -7.57 32.69 -21.93
C PRO A 235 -6.68 33.85 -22.38
N THR A 236 -5.40 33.57 -22.58
CA THR A 236 -4.43 34.55 -23.07
C THR A 236 -4.89 35.01 -24.44
N ALA A 237 -5.59 36.13 -24.49
CA ALA A 237 -5.76 36.90 -25.70
C ALA A 237 -4.36 37.38 -26.10
N SER A 238 -3.93 36.95 -27.28
CA SER A 238 -2.80 37.55 -27.98
C SER A 238 -3.19 39.00 -28.28
N ASP A 239 -2.80 39.93 -27.42
CA ASP A 239 -2.49 41.28 -27.89
C ASP A 239 -1.59 42.01 -26.89
N GLY A 240 -0.67 42.78 -27.47
CA GLY A 240 0.45 43.38 -26.77
C GLY A 240 0.06 44.36 -25.68
N THR A 241 1.03 44.53 -24.78
CA THR A 241 1.19 45.59 -23.76
C THR A 241 0.65 45.35 -22.35
N ALA A 242 1.52 45.67 -21.39
CA ALA A 242 1.37 45.72 -19.93
C ALA A 242 1.52 44.40 -19.12
N GLN A 243 2.77 44.11 -18.74
CA GLN A 243 3.12 43.25 -17.60
C GLN A 243 2.56 43.85 -16.29
N ARG A 244 1.53 43.23 -15.71
CA ARG A 244 1.24 43.35 -14.28
C ARG A 244 1.68 42.09 -13.57
N LYS A 245 2.73 42.21 -12.75
CA LYS A 245 3.15 41.17 -11.79
C LYS A 245 2.07 41.05 -10.72
N TYR A 246 1.44 39.87 -10.62
CA TYR A 246 0.67 39.49 -9.45
C TYR A 246 1.51 38.49 -8.65
N SER A 247 1.96 38.90 -7.45
CA SER A 247 2.58 38.01 -6.48
C SER A 247 1.49 37.45 -5.57
N ILE A 248 1.24 36.14 -5.68
CA ILE A 248 0.32 35.43 -4.78
C ILE A 248 1.16 34.91 -3.62
N HIS A 249 1.00 35.52 -2.44
CA HIS A 249 1.52 34.98 -1.18
C HIS A 249 0.43 34.14 -0.52
N LEU A 250 0.58 32.82 -0.56
CA LEU A 250 -0.23 31.87 0.21
C LEU A 250 0.45 31.61 1.55
N PHE A 251 -0.13 32.15 2.63
CA PHE A 251 0.20 31.73 4.00
C PHE A 251 -0.83 30.70 4.46
N TYR A 252 -0.37 29.52 4.88
CA TYR A 252 -1.19 28.54 5.57
C TYR A 252 -0.71 28.36 7.00
N GLN A 253 -1.56 28.73 7.96
CA GLN A 253 -1.45 28.34 9.37
C GLN A 253 -2.54 27.30 9.67
N TYR A 254 -2.12 26.12 10.11
CA TYR A 254 -3.00 25.04 10.56
C TYR A 254 -3.50 25.31 11.97
N GLN A 255 -4.81 25.39 12.19
CA GLN A 255 -5.53 24.77 13.32
C GLN A 255 -7.01 24.57 12.95
N GLY A 256 -7.59 23.47 13.44
CA GLY A 256 -8.84 22.87 12.95
C GLY A 256 -10.14 23.63 13.19
N ALA A 257 -11.20 22.96 12.74
CA ALA A 257 -12.64 23.25 12.81
C ALA A 257 -13.26 23.83 11.53
N VAL A 258 -14.21 23.04 11.01
CA VAL A 258 -15.18 23.32 9.94
C VAL A 258 -15.72 24.76 10.03
N LYS A 259 -15.64 25.53 8.94
CA LYS A 259 -16.54 26.67 8.72
C LYS A 259 -16.87 26.88 7.23
N THR A 260 -18.16 26.99 6.99
CA THR A 260 -18.86 27.38 5.75
C THR A 260 -18.34 28.72 5.23
N LEU A 261 -18.07 28.82 3.93
CA LEU A 261 -17.74 30.08 3.26
C LEU A 261 -18.99 30.99 3.18
N PHE A 262 -18.89 32.20 3.72
CA PHE A 262 -19.69 33.34 3.30
C PHE A 262 -18.80 34.26 2.46
N CYS A 263 -19.30 34.64 1.28
CA CYS A 263 -18.68 35.64 0.42
C CYS A 263 -19.36 37.00 0.69
N SER A 264 -18.59 38.01 1.09
CA SER A 264 -19.02 39.41 1.03
C SER A 264 -18.15 40.16 0.02
N ARG A 265 -18.81 41.05 -0.74
CA ARG A 265 -18.24 41.88 -1.81
C ARG A 265 -17.09 42.77 -1.36
#